data_AF-A0A959AYD2-F1
#
_entry.id   AF-A0A959AYD2-F1
#
_cell.length_a   1.000
_cell.length_b   1.000
_cell.length_c   1.000
_cell.angle_alpha   90.00
_cell.angle_beta   90.00
_cell.angle_gamma   90.00
#
_symmetry.space_group_name_H-M   'P 1'
#
loop_
_entity.id
_entity.type
_entity.pdbx_description
1 polymer ?
#
loop_
_entity_poly.entity_id
_entity_poly.type
_entity_poly.pdbx_seq_one_letter_code
_entity_poly.pdbx_strand_id
1 'polypeptide(L)' 'LLIVVAIELYPVLILSTIDKAYSITIYNAASSSRSMSIMLLIAAIGAPLVLSYTAFVFWTFRGKVELDETSY' A
#
# COMPACT_ATOMS: atom_id res chain seq x y z
N LEU A 1 1.85 -9.09 -12.30
CA LEU A 1 3.32 -8.84 -12.25
C LEU A 1 3.78 -8.54 -10.83
N LEU A 2 3.38 -7.41 -10.21
CA LEU A 2 3.90 -6.99 -8.89
C LEU A 2 3.70 -8.03 -7.76
N ILE A 3 2.52 -8.66 -7.68
CA ILE A 3 2.24 -9.68 -6.65
C ILE A 3 3.15 -10.92 -6.82
N VAL A 4 3.42 -11.33 -8.06
CA VAL A 4 4.28 -12.50 -8.35
C VAL A 4 5.70 -12.22 -7.88
N VAL A 5 6.24 -11.04 -8.21
CA VAL A 5 7.57 -10.61 -7.76
C VAL A 5 7.67 -10.59 -6.24
N ALA A 6 6.63 -10.11 -5.54
CA ALA A 6 6.62 -10.07 -4.08
C ALA A 6 6.65 -11.48 -3.46
N ILE A 7 5.95 -12.44 -4.06
CA ILE A 7 5.93 -13.84 -3.61
C ILE A 7 7.30 -14.49 -3.86
N GLU A 8 7.92 -14.26 -5.02
CA GLU A 8 9.22 -14.82 -5.38
C GLU A 8 10.36 -14.32 -4.47
N LEU A 9 10.28 -13.04 -4.07
CA LEU A 9 11.30 -12.43 -3.22
C LEU A 9 11.16 -12.81 -1.74
N TYR A 10 9.96 -13.13 -1.26
CA TYR A 10 9.75 -13.47 0.15
C TYR A 10 10.65 -14.65 0.60
N PRO A 11 11.44 -14.52 1.69
CA PRO A 11 11.42 -13.47 2.73
C PRO A 11 12.48 -12.34 2.56
N VAL A 12 13.20 -12.31 1.45
CA VAL A 12 14.29 -11.36 1.15
C VAL A 12 13.75 -10.17 0.34
N LEU A 13 13.83 -8.96 0.88
CA LEU A 13 13.40 -7.75 0.18
C LEU A 13 14.42 -7.32 -0.87
N ILE A 14 15.72 -7.39 -0.53
CA ILE A 14 16.83 -7.01 -1.41
C ILE A 14 17.95 -8.04 -1.26
N LEU A 15 18.30 -8.70 -2.37
CA LEU A 15 19.40 -9.66 -2.45
C LEU A 15 20.74 -8.93 -2.53
N SER A 16 21.68 -9.36 -1.69
CA SER A 16 23.08 -8.91 -1.79
C SER A 16 23.80 -9.68 -2.89
N THR A 17 24.58 -8.97 -3.71
CA THR A 17 25.41 -9.55 -4.78
C THR A 17 26.81 -9.95 -4.31
N ILE A 18 27.21 -9.54 -3.10
CA ILE A 18 28.56 -9.77 -2.56
C ILE A 18 28.56 -10.99 -1.62
N ASP A 19 27.64 -11.00 -0.65
CA ASP A 19 27.48 -12.09 0.32
C ASP A 19 26.02 -12.20 0.77
N LYS A 20 25.51 -13.43 0.87
CA LYS A 20 24.15 -13.72 1.34
C LYS A 20 23.86 -13.15 2.73
N ALA A 21 24.86 -13.06 3.61
CA ALA A 21 24.73 -12.52 4.97
C ALA A 21 24.27 -11.06 5.01
N TYR A 22 24.53 -10.27 3.95
CA TYR A 22 24.12 -8.87 3.84
C TYR A 22 22.78 -8.68 3.12
N SER A 23 22.03 -9.75 2.87
CA SER A 23 20.71 -9.64 2.25
C SER A 23 19.73 -8.98 3.22
N ILE A 24 18.90 -8.07 2.72
CA ILE A 24 17.87 -7.39 3.51
C ILE A 24 16.64 -8.29 3.53
N THR A 25 16.26 -8.75 4.72
CA THR A 25 15.13 -9.65 4.95
C THR A 25 14.07 -8.95 5.77
N ILE A 26 12.85 -9.48 5.77
CA ILE A 26 11.77 -8.95 6.61
C ILE A 26 12.11 -8.96 8.12
N TYR A 27 13.02 -9.82 8.55
CA TYR A 27 13.39 -9.96 9.96
C TYR A 27 14.44 -8.95 10.40
N ASN A 28 15.43 -8.66 9.54
CA ASN A 28 16.48 -7.69 9.85
C ASN A 28 16.06 -6.24 9.53
N ALA A 29 15.08 -6.04 8.64
CA ALA A 29 14.55 -4.73 8.28
C ALA A 29 13.36 -4.29 9.16
N ALA A 30 12.84 -5.18 10.02
CA ALA A 30 11.71 -4.87 10.87
C ALA A 30 12.04 -3.79 11.92
N SER A 31 11.11 -2.86 12.10
CA SER A 31 11.13 -1.94 13.23
C SER A 31 10.82 -2.65 14.56
N SER A 32 11.00 -1.96 15.69
CA SER A 32 10.63 -2.50 17.00
C SER A 32 9.15 -2.89 17.05
N SER A 33 8.81 -3.95 17.80
CA SER A 33 7.44 -4.50 17.85
C SER A 33 6.41 -3.44 18.26
N ARG A 34 6.76 -2.58 19.23
CA ARG A 34 5.90 -1.50 19.70
C ARG A 34 5.58 -0.50 18.59
N SER A 35 6.57 -0.09 17.82
CA SER A 35 6.37 0.85 16.70
C SER A 35 5.49 0.23 15.61
N MET A 36 5.78 -1.03 15.25
CA MET A 36 5.01 -1.76 14.23
C MET A 36 3.54 -1.94 14.65
N SER A 37 3.26 -2.25 15.91
CA SER A 37 1.90 -2.35 16.44
C SER A 37 1.13 -1.03 16.40
N ILE A 38 1.79 0.09 16.72
CA ILE A 38 1.16 1.43 16.65
C ILE A 38 0.82 1.77 15.20
N MET A 39 1.77 1.56 14.27
CA MET A 39 1.54 1.81 12.84
C MET A 39 0.42 0.93 12.29
N LEU A 40 0.36 -0.34 12.70
CA LEU A 40 -0.71 -1.25 12.32
C LEU A 40 -2.09 -0.74 12.80
N LEU A 41 -2.18 -0.25 14.04
CA LEU A 41 -3.42 0.32 14.57
C LEU A 41 -3.88 1.53 13.74
N ILE A 42 -2.96 2.44 13.42
CA ILE A 42 -3.24 3.62 12.59
C ILE A 42 -3.69 3.19 11.19
N ALA A 43 -2.98 2.25 10.56
CA ALA A 43 -3.33 1.75 9.24
C ALA A 43 -4.70 1.04 9.24
N ALA A 44 -4.99 0.24 10.27
CA ALA A 44 -6.24 -0.50 10.39
C ALA A 44 -7.47 0.41 10.52
N ILE A 45 -7.33 1.62 11.08
CA ILE A 45 -8.41 2.61 11.18
C ILE A 45 -8.40 3.57 9.97
N GLY A 46 -7.21 4.05 9.60
CA GLY A 46 -7.05 5.04 8.54
C GLY A 46 -7.37 4.50 7.15
N ALA A 47 -6.95 3.27 6.84
CA ALA A 47 -7.21 2.66 5.53
C ALA A 47 -8.71 2.50 5.23
N PRO A 48 -9.55 1.89 6.09
CA PRO A 48 -10.98 1.79 5.81
C PRO A 48 -11.68 3.15 5.78
N LEU A 49 -11.23 4.13 6.57
CA LEU A 49 -11.77 5.48 6.54
C LEU A 49 -11.52 6.13 5.17
N VAL A 50 -10.28 6.09 4.68
CA VAL A 50 -9.94 6.63 3.35
C VAL A 50 -10.69 5.88 2.25
N LEU A 51 -10.69 4.53 2.29
CA LEU A 51 -11.40 3.72 1.30
C LEU A 51 -12.91 4.01 1.26
N SER A 52 -13.54 4.18 2.42
CA SER A 52 -14.98 4.48 2.49
C SER A 52 -15.29 5.86 1.91
N TYR A 53 -14.50 6.88 2.23
CA TYR A 53 -14.64 8.21 1.65
C TYR A 53 -14.41 8.19 0.13
N THR A 54 -13.33 7.55 -0.32
CA THR A 54 -13.03 7.43 -1.75
C THR A 54 -14.16 6.70 -2.48
N ALA A 55 -14.65 5.57 -1.94
CA ALA A 55 -15.78 4.84 -2.52
C ALA A 55 -17.05 5.70 -2.58
N PHE A 56 -17.35 6.47 -1.52
CA PHE A 56 -18.49 7.38 -1.50
C PHE A 56 -18.39 8.47 -2.58
N VAL A 57 -17.21 9.08 -2.77
CA VAL A 57 -16.98 10.09 -3.81
C VAL A 57 -17.19 9.49 -5.20
N PHE A 58 -16.56 8.35 -5.49
CA PHE A 58 -16.74 7.67 -6.78
C PHE A 58 -18.18 7.24 -7.02
N TRP A 59 -18.90 6.85 -5.97
CA TRP A 59 -20.30 6.47 -6.06
C TRP A 59 -21.23 7.68 -6.27
N THR A 60 -20.91 8.82 -5.65
CA THR A 60 -21.69 10.06 -5.73
C THR A 60 -21.55 10.71 -7.11
N PHE A 61 -20.33 10.79 -7.62
CA PHE A 61 -20.04 11.37 -8.93
C PHE A 61 -20.03 10.33 -10.05
N ARG A 62 -20.68 9.17 -9.85
CA ARG A 62 -20.85 8.20 -10.94
C ARG A 62 -21.86 8.76 -11.93
N GLY A 63 -21.45 8.90 -13.18
CA GLY A 63 -22.28 9.44 -14.24
C GLY A 63 -21.43 9.88 -15.41
N LYS A 64 -22.05 10.02 -16.57
CA LYS A 64 -21.42 10.67 -17.70
C LYS A 64 -21.48 12.18 -17.46
N VAL A 65 -20.42 12.88 -17.81
CA VAL A 65 -20.44 14.34 -17.83
C VAL A 65 -21.28 14.74 -19.05
N GLU A 66 -22.34 15.51 -18.82
CA GLU A 66 -23.12 16.13 -19.88
C GLU A 66 -22.56 17.52 -20.16
N LEU A 67 -22.33 17.84 -21.43
CA LEU A 67 -21.85 19.16 -21.85
C LEU A 67 -23.06 20.09 -21.95
N ASP A 68 -23.02 21.18 -21.20
CA ASP A 68 -23.99 22.27 -21.27
C ASP A 68 -23.40 23.47 -22.03
N GLU A 69 -24.21 24.49 -22.34
CA GLU A 69 -23.78 25.71 -23.06
C GLU A 69 -22.61 26.45 -22.41
N THR A 70 -22.33 26.15 -21.14
CA THR A 70 -21.22 26.69 -20.34
C THR A 70 -19.97 25.80 -20.31
N SER A 71 -20.00 24.62 -20.95
CA SER A 71 -18.83 23.75 -21.09
C SER A 71 -17.87 24.29 -22.16
N TYR A 72 -16.60 24.49 -21.78
CA TYR A 72 -15.54 25.01 -22.66
C TYR A 72 -15.11 24.01 -23.75
#